data_AF-A0A8J7YR75-F1
#
_entry.id   AF-A0A8J7YR75-F1
#
_cell.length_a   1.000
_cell.length_b   1.000
_cell.length_c   1.000
_cell.angle_alpha   90.00
_cell.angle_beta   90.00
_cell.angle_gamma   90.00
#
_symmetry.space_group_name_H-M   'P 1'
#
loop_
_entity.id
_entity.type
_entity.pdbx_description
1 polymer ?
#
loop_
_entity_poly.entity_id
_entity_poly.type
_entity_poly.pdbx_seq_one_letter_code
_entity_poly.pdbx_strand_id
1 'polypeptide(L)'
;ELISAALTSMSRGMSEFGSIAIIAYYISQPPFRGIEPAPVLIYQYYGYYGPQVAVTAASLMILFSVAILVAVRLLRLHGTEGRERVR
;
A
#
# COMPACT_ATOMS: atom_id res chain seq x y z
N GLU A 1 18.98 -8.36 6.83
CA GLU A 1 18.19 -9.32 6.03
C GLU A 1 16.73 -9.41 6.47
N LEU A 2 16.43 -9.59 7.76
CA LEU A 2 15.05 -9.67 8.28
C LEU A 2 14.15 -8.49 7.91
N ILE A 3 14.66 -7.25 7.96
CA ILE A 3 13.89 -6.05 7.61
C ILE A 3 13.47 -6.09 6.13
N SER A 4 14.39 -6.45 5.24
CA SER A 4 14.09 -6.55 3.81
C SER A 4 13.08 -7.67 3.55
N ALA A 5 13.22 -8.83 4.20
CA ALA A 5 12.27 -9.93 4.08
C ALA A 5 10.87 -9.54 4.60
N ALA A 6 10.79 -8.83 5.73
CA ALA A 6 9.53 -8.33 6.29
C ALA A 6 8.86 -7.28 5.39
N LEU A 7 9.63 -6.36 4.80
CA LEU A 7 9.09 -5.39 3.86
C LEU A 7 8.59 -6.06 2.57
N THR A 8 9.28 -7.09 2.08
CA THR A 8 8.86 -7.87 0.92
C THR A 8 7.58 -8.67 1.22
N SER A 9 7.50 -9.35 2.36
CA SER A 9 6.28 -10.09 2.74
C SER A 9 5.09 -9.16 2.97
N MET A 10 5.32 -7.98 3.56
CA MET A 10 4.31 -6.92 3.70
C MET A 10 3.83 -6.42 2.33
N SER A 11 4.75 -6.11 1.41
CA SER A 11 4.42 -5.70 0.03
C SER A 11 3.58 -6.75 -0.69
N ARG A 12 3.88 -8.02 -0.46
CA ARG A 12 3.08 -9.12 -0.99
C ARG A 12 1.69 -9.14 -0.38
N GLY A 13 1.58 -9.12 0.94
CA GLY A 13 0.29 -9.10 1.65
C GLY A 13 -0.62 -7.94 1.23
N MET A 14 -0.06 -6.75 1.01
CA MET A 14 -0.81 -5.58 0.50
C MET A 14 -1.36 -5.78 -0.93
N SER A 15 -0.70 -6.62 -1.73
CA SER A 15 -1.07 -6.89 -3.12
C SER A 15 -1.97 -8.12 -3.29
N GLU A 16 -2.20 -8.90 -2.23
CA GLU A 16 -3.06 -10.08 -2.27
C GLU A 16 -4.55 -9.66 -2.32
N PHE A 17 -5.19 -9.86 -3.47
CA PHE A 17 -6.62 -9.55 -3.64
C PHE A 17 -7.51 -10.77 -3.34
N GLY A 18 -7.24 -11.90 -4.01
CA GLY A 18 -8.17 -13.03 -4.04
C GLY A 18 -8.38 -13.71 -2.68
N SER A 19 -7.32 -13.90 -1.89
CA SER A 19 -7.43 -14.51 -0.57
C SER A 19 -8.22 -13.64 0.41
N ILE A 20 -7.99 -12.32 0.37
CA ILE A 20 -8.64 -11.35 1.23
C ILE A 20 -10.13 -11.21 0.86
N ALA A 21 -10.45 -11.13 -0.43
CA ALA A 21 -11.83 -11.03 -0.90
C ALA A 21 -12.72 -12.21 -0.45
N ILE A 22 -12.13 -13.40 -0.29
CA ILE A 22 -12.86 -14.61 0.14
C ILE A 22 -12.98 -14.68 1.65
N ILE A 23 -11.89 -14.42 2.39
CA ILE A 23 -11.81 -14.72 3.83
C ILE A 23 -12.21 -13.51 4.69
N ALA A 24 -11.87 -12.30 4.25
CA ALA A 24 -11.98 -11.09 5.05
C ALA A 24 -12.32 -9.87 4.17
N TYR A 25 -13.52 -9.90 3.60
CA TYR A 25 -14.01 -8.85 2.71
C TYR A 25 -14.08 -7.46 3.39
N TYR A 26 -14.36 -7.44 4.69
CA TYR A 26 -14.30 -6.26 5.55
C TYR A 26 -13.26 -6.44 6.65
N ILE A 27 -12.63 -5.36 7.06
CA ILE A 27 -11.73 -5.36 8.21
C ILE A 27 -12.55 -5.57 9.49
N SER A 28 -12.26 -6.63 10.25
CA SER A 28 -12.99 -6.96 11.49
C SER A 28 -12.46 -6.21 12.72
N GLN A 29 -11.29 -5.58 12.61
CA GLN A 29 -10.51 -5.04 13.72
C GLN A 29 -10.56 -3.49 13.72
N PRO A 30 -10.70 -2.83 14.89
CA PRO A 30 -10.55 -1.37 14.97
C PRO A 30 -9.10 -0.94 14.66
N PRO A 31 -8.87 0.31 14.18
CA PRO A 31 -9.83 1.40 14.04
C PRO A 31 -10.66 1.36 12.74
N PHE A 32 -10.29 0.54 11.76
CA PHE A 32 -10.90 0.51 10.43
C PHE A 32 -12.02 -0.54 10.29
N ARG A 33 -12.71 -0.87 11.40
CA ARG A 33 -13.72 -1.94 11.40
C ARG A 33 -14.84 -1.60 10.42
N GLY A 34 -15.16 -2.55 9.54
CA GLY A 34 -16.24 -2.42 8.55
C GLY A 34 -15.82 -1.77 7.24
N ILE A 35 -14.54 -1.38 7.07
CA ILE A 35 -14.01 -0.82 5.82
C ILE A 35 -13.41 -1.95 4.98
N GLU A 36 -13.56 -1.87 3.66
CA GLU A 36 -12.93 -2.81 2.74
C GLU A 36 -11.44 -2.53 2.53
N PRO A 37 -10.62 -3.59 2.46
CA PRO A 37 -9.23 -3.46 2.03
C PRO A 37 -9.13 -2.81 0.64
N ALA A 38 -8.10 -1.98 0.43
CA ALA A 38 -7.90 -1.25 -0.82
C ALA A 38 -8.09 -2.07 -2.12
N PRO A 39 -7.52 -3.29 -2.28
CA PRO A 39 -7.70 -4.05 -3.51
C PRO A 39 -9.16 -4.52 -3.70
N VAL A 40 -9.89 -4.80 -2.62
CA VAL A 40 -11.32 -5.14 -2.65
C VAL A 40 -12.16 -3.93 -3.04
N LEU A 41 -11.83 -2.76 -2.48
CA LEU A 41 -12.53 -1.51 -2.79
C LEU A 41 -12.41 -1.12 -4.28
N ILE A 42 -11.22 -1.25 -4.87
CA ILE A 42 -11.02 -0.96 -6.31
C ILE A 42 -11.85 -1.91 -7.18
N TYR A 43 -11.91 -3.19 -6.82
CA TYR A 43 -12.73 -4.17 -7.53
C TYR A 43 -14.23 -3.87 -7.41
N GLN A 44 -14.69 -3.47 -6.22
CA GLN A 44 -16.06 -3.01 -6.04
C GLN A 44 -16.37 -1.80 -6.93
N TYR A 45 -15.50 -0.80 -6.97
CA TYR A 45 -15.71 0.36 -7.82
C TYR A 45 -15.78 -0.01 -9.30
N TYR A 46 -15.00 -1.00 -9.73
CA TYR A 46 -15.09 -1.54 -11.08
C TYR A 46 -16.47 -2.18 -11.33
N GLY A 47 -16.96 -2.98 -10.39
CA GLY A 47 -18.25 -3.66 -10.51
C GLY A 47 -19.47 -2.74 -10.44
N TYR A 48 -19.48 -1.77 -9.52
CA TYR A 48 -20.64 -0.91 -9.25
C TYR A 48 -20.68 0.36 -10.11
N TYR A 49 -19.54 1.00 -10.35
CA TYR A 49 -19.47 2.30 -11.02
C TYR A 49 -18.79 2.24 -12.39
N GLY A 50 -18.33 1.04 -12.79
CA GLY A 50 -17.66 0.82 -14.05
C GLY A 50 -16.17 1.20 -14.06
N PRO A 51 -15.51 0.98 -15.20
CA PRO A 51 -14.05 1.04 -15.30
C PRO A 51 -13.48 2.44 -15.06
N GLN A 52 -14.19 3.51 -15.44
CA GLN A 52 -13.67 4.87 -15.35
C GLN A 52 -13.41 5.31 -13.90
N VAL A 53 -14.32 4.96 -12.98
CA VAL A 53 -14.18 5.27 -11.55
C VAL A 53 -13.10 4.40 -10.92
N ALA A 54 -13.05 3.12 -11.27
CA ALA A 54 -12.06 2.19 -10.76
C ALA A 54 -10.62 2.57 -11.15
N VAL A 55 -10.41 2.98 -12.41
CA VAL A 55 -9.10 3.44 -12.90
C VAL A 55 -8.64 4.68 -12.12
N THR A 56 -9.56 5.61 -11.86
CA THR A 56 -9.26 6.81 -11.07
C THR A 56 -8.81 6.43 -9.65
N ALA A 57 -9.56 5.56 -8.97
CA ALA A 57 -9.19 5.08 -7.63
C ALA A 57 -7.84 4.34 -7.62
N ALA A 58 -7.60 3.46 -8.60
CA ALA A 58 -6.33 2.74 -8.72
C ALA A 58 -5.15 3.69 -8.97
N SER A 59 -5.34 4.71 -9.82
CA SER A 59 -4.29 5.68 -10.13
C SER A 59 -3.87 6.50 -8.89
N LEU A 60 -4.83 6.90 -8.05
CA LEU A 60 -4.56 7.60 -6.79
C LEU A 60 -3.74 6.75 -5.83
N MET A 61 -4.06 5.45 -5.73
CA MET A 61 -3.31 4.51 -4.88
C MET A 61 -1.87 4.31 -5.37
N ILE A 62 -1.66 4.24 -6.68
CA ILE A 62 -0.32 4.16 -7.28
C ILE A 62 0.47 5.43 -6.96
N LEU A 63 -0.11 6.62 -7.20
CA LEU A 63 0.55 7.89 -6.92
C LEU A 63 0.93 8.03 -5.44
N PHE A 64 0.02 7.65 -4.53
CA PHE A 64 0.29 7.64 -3.10
C PHE A 64 1.45 6.71 -2.73
N SER A 65 1.48 5.51 -3.32
CA SER A 65 2.55 4.53 -3.09
C SER A 65 3.91 5.04 -3.58
N VAL A 66 3.94 5.65 -4.77
CA VAL A 66 5.15 6.28 -5.33
C VAL A 66 5.60 7.46 -4.46
N ALA A 67 4.68 8.30 -3.98
CA ALA A 67 4.99 9.42 -3.11
C ALA A 67 5.66 8.98 -1.81
N ILE A 68 5.16 7.92 -1.17
CA ILE A 68 5.79 7.33 0.01
C ILE A 68 7.18 6.81 -0.32
N LEU A 69 7.34 6.09 -1.44
CA LEU A 69 8.63 5.54 -1.83
C LEU A 69 9.67 6.64 -2.07
N VAL A 70 9.28 7.72 -2.74
CA VAL A 70 10.12 8.90 -2.95
C VAL A 70 10.47 9.55 -1.60
N ALA A 71 9.50 9.75 -0.70
CA ALA A 71 9.74 10.34 0.62
C ALA A 71 10.74 9.50 1.44
N VAL A 72 10.57 8.18 1.49
CA VAL A 72 11.51 7.27 2.16
C VAL A 72 12.89 7.36 1.54
N ARG A 73 12.98 7.46 0.20
CA ARG A 73 14.27 7.56 -0.49
C ARG A 73 14.99 8.88 -0.20
N LEU A 74 14.26 9.99 -0.14
CA LEU A 74 14.81 11.30 0.22
C LEU A 74 15.32 11.34 1.66
N LEU A 75 14.59 10.73 2.60
CA LEU A 75 14.99 10.62 4.00
C LEU A 75 16.27 9.77 4.16
N ARG A 76 16.40 8.68 3.39
CA ARG A 76 17.61 7.86 3.40
C ARG A 76 18.83 8.60 2.86
N LEU A 77 18.66 9.38 1.79
CA LEU A 77 19.75 10.17 1.18
C LEU A 77 20.27 11.25 2.13
N HIS A 78 19.38 11.98 2.82
CA HIS A 78 19.79 12.97 3.83
C HIS A 78 20.46 12.32 5.06
N GLY A 79 20.02 11.12 5.46
CA GLY A 79 20.64 10.39 6.57
C GLY A 79 22.06 9.89 6.30
N THR A 80 22.45 9.73 5.03
CA THR A 80 23.81 9.28 4.67
C THR A 80 24.87 10.38 4.72
N GLU A 81 24.51 11.65 4.46
CA GLU A 81 25.46 12.77 4.51
C GLU A 81 25.91 13.12 5.94
N GLY A 82 25.07 12.85 6.94
CA GLY A 82 25.41 13.06 8.35
C GLY A 82 26.46 12.10 8.91
N ARG A 83 26.75 10.99 8.22
CA ARG A 83 27.66 9.94 8.70
C ARG A 83 29.11 10.14 8.26
N GLU A 84 29.36 10.92 7.20
CA GLU A 84 30.71 11.25 6.73
C GLU A 84 31.36 12.38 7.53
N ARG A 85 30.59 13.27 8.17
CA ARG A 85 31.15 14.36 9.00
C ARG A 85 31.68 13.93 10.37
N VAL A 86 31.51 12.66 10.75
CA VAL A 86 31.88 12.12 12.07
C VAL A 86 33.10 11.18 11.98
N ARG A 87 33.76 11.11 10.82
CA ARG A 87 35.06 10.42 10.65
C ARG A 87 36.17 11.39 10.31
#